data_AF-A0A1Q9S889-F1
#
_entry.id   AF-A0A1Q9S889-F1
#
_cell.length_a   1.000
_cell.length_b   1.000
_cell.length_c   1.000
_cell.angle_alpha   90.00
_cell.angle_beta   90.00
_cell.angle_gamma   90.00
#
_symmetry.space_group_name_H-M   'P 1'
#
loop_
_entity.id
_entity.type
_entity.pdbx_description
1 polymer ?
#
loop_
_entity_poly.entity_id
_entity_poly.type
_entity_poly.pdbx_seq_one_letter_code
_entity_poly.pdbx_strand_id
1 'polypeptide(L)'
;MPVRYVVFDVLRRAGRLLREEPFTIRRQILDDLRLDTAGLRVSPMSTYTPGELVMTAARQQGLEGVAANARGRATSPAGGPGRGSRHRSGTPLEVIIAEWSPSTGHPNALGSLLLAAHHG
;
A
#
# COMPACT_ATOMS: atom_id res chain seq x y z
N MET A 1 -16.80 7.10 -7.99
CA MET A 1 -15.86 6.12 -8.57
C MET A 1 -16.05 4.77 -7.92
N PRO A 2 -15.84 3.64 -8.62
CA PRO A 2 -15.92 2.31 -8.02
C PRO A 2 -14.79 2.11 -6.99
N VAL A 3 -15.13 1.54 -5.83
CA VAL A 3 -14.16 1.15 -4.80
C VAL A 3 -13.67 -0.26 -5.09
N ARG A 4 -12.37 -0.50 -4.94
CA ARG A 4 -11.77 -1.83 -5.01
C ARG A 4 -10.99 -2.14 -3.74
N TYR A 5 -11.15 -3.36 -3.24
CA TYR A 5 -10.39 -3.88 -2.12
C TYR A 5 -9.19 -4.69 -2.62
N VAL A 6 -7.97 -4.21 -2.36
CA VAL A 6 -6.74 -4.91 -2.76
C VAL A 6 -6.13 -5.60 -1.55
N VAL A 7 -6.18 -6.93 -1.53
CA VAL A 7 -5.67 -7.75 -0.42
C VAL A 7 -4.25 -8.22 -0.68
N PHE A 8 -3.42 -8.29 0.36
CA PHE A 8 -2.01 -8.68 0.22
C PHE A 8 -1.54 -9.74 1.22
N ASP A 9 -2.31 -10.05 2.26
CA ASP A 9 -1.96 -11.04 3.28
C ASP A 9 -3.23 -11.75 3.80
N VAL A 10 -3.04 -12.90 4.44
CA VAL A 10 -4.09 -13.68 5.11
C VAL A 10 -3.60 -14.10 6.48
N LEU A 11 -4.32 -13.67 7.52
CA LEU A 11 -3.90 -13.86 8.91
C LEU A 11 -4.67 -14.97 9.62
N ARG A 12 -5.78 -15.44 9.06
CA ARG A 12 -6.60 -16.52 9.61
C ARG A 12 -7.34 -17.27 8.50
N ARG A 13 -7.42 -18.59 8.59
CA ARG A 13 -8.22 -19.44 7.68
C ARG A 13 -8.78 -20.63 8.43
N ALA A 14 -10.07 -20.93 8.25
CA ALA A 14 -10.74 -22.09 8.87
C ALA A 14 -10.47 -22.19 10.38
N GLY A 15 -10.61 -21.08 11.11
CA GLY A 15 -10.37 -21.02 12.56
C GLY A 15 -8.89 -20.93 12.96
N ARG A 16 -7.94 -21.40 12.13
CA ARG A 16 -6.50 -21.38 12.38
C ARG A 16 -5.89 -20.00 12.15
N LEU A 17 -5.12 -19.54 13.13
CA LEU A 17 -4.33 -18.31 13.02
C LEU A 17 -3.04 -18.56 12.23
N LEU A 18 -2.71 -17.65 11.31
CA LEU A 18 -1.57 -17.77 10.39
C LEU A 18 -0.48 -16.73 10.65
N ARG A 19 -0.65 -15.81 11.60
CA ARG A 19 0.27 -14.67 11.79
C ARG A 19 1.74 -15.08 12.04
N GLU A 20 1.94 -16.23 12.67
CA GLU A 20 3.26 -16.79 12.99
C GLU A 20 3.89 -17.54 11.79
N GLU A 21 3.11 -17.85 10.76
CA GLU A 21 3.60 -18.53 9.56
C GLU A 21 4.50 -17.60 8.75
N PRO A 22 5.48 -18.13 8.01
CA PRO A 22 6.26 -17.35 7.05
C PRO A 22 5.37 -16.64 6.02
N PHE A 23 5.75 -15.42 5.63
CA PHE A 23 5.01 -14.66 4.61
C PHE A 23 4.78 -15.45 3.33
N THR A 24 5.75 -16.26 2.88
CA THR A 24 5.56 -17.11 1.68
C THR A 24 4.44 -18.13 1.83
N ILE A 25 4.28 -18.74 3.01
CA ILE A 25 3.20 -19.69 3.30
C ILE A 25 1.85 -18.96 3.31
N ARG A 26 1.78 -17.81 4.01
CA ARG A 26 0.55 -17.00 4.02
C ARG A 26 0.19 -16.54 2.61
N ARG A 27 1.19 -16.16 1.81
CA ARG A 27 0.96 -15.72 0.44
C ARG A 27 0.43 -16.83 -0.46
N GLN A 28 1.01 -18.03 -0.38
CA GLN A 28 0.48 -19.21 -1.08
C GLN A 28 -0.98 -19.48 -0.70
N ILE A 29 -1.28 -19.45 0.60
CA ILE A 29 -2.65 -19.62 1.10
C ILE A 29 -3.59 -18.55 0.53
N LEU A 30 -3.15 -17.29 0.44
CA LEU A 30 -3.95 -16.19 -0.13
C LEU A 30 -4.22 -16.39 -1.62
N ASP A 31 -3.20 -16.77 -2.39
CA ASP A 31 -3.33 -17.00 -3.84
C ASP A 31 -4.29 -18.18 -4.12
N ASP A 32 -4.24 -19.24 -3.30
CA ASP A 32 -5.14 -20.40 -3.39
C ASP A 32 -6.62 -20.07 -3.15
N LEU A 33 -6.94 -18.95 -2.48
CA LEU A 33 -8.32 -18.52 -2.25
C LEU A 33 -8.99 -17.98 -3.52
N ARG A 34 -8.24 -17.65 -4.58
CA ARG A 34 -8.75 -17.17 -5.88
C ARG A 34 -9.77 -16.03 -5.74
N LEU A 35 -9.40 -14.99 -4.98
CA LEU A 35 -10.32 -13.92 -4.57
C LEU A 35 -10.58 -12.85 -5.64
N ASP A 36 -9.92 -12.90 -6.80
CA ASP A 36 -10.07 -11.87 -7.84
C ASP A 36 -11.51 -11.80 -8.38
N THR A 37 -12.13 -10.64 -8.18
CA THR A 37 -13.49 -10.29 -8.63
C THR A 37 -13.51 -8.85 -9.15
N ALA A 38 -14.69 -8.32 -9.50
CA ALA A 38 -14.82 -6.92 -9.91
C ALA A 38 -14.46 -5.92 -8.78
N GLY A 39 -14.80 -6.26 -7.53
CA GLY A 39 -14.61 -5.40 -6.36
C GLY A 39 -13.40 -5.75 -5.49
N LEU A 40 -12.78 -6.92 -5.69
CA LEU A 40 -11.66 -7.41 -4.89
C LEU A 40 -10.53 -7.90 -5.79
N ARG A 41 -9.29 -7.56 -5.47
CA ARG A 41 -8.09 -8.06 -6.17
C ARG A 41 -7.03 -8.52 -5.19
N VAL A 42 -6.30 -9.57 -5.54
CA VAL A 42 -5.07 -9.91 -4.83
C VAL A 42 -3.92 -9.03 -5.37
N SER A 43 -3.16 -8.39 -4.48
CA SER A 43 -2.01 -7.57 -4.87
C SER A 43 -1.01 -8.43 -5.66
N PRO A 44 -0.50 -7.97 -6.81
CA PRO A 44 0.57 -8.65 -7.50
C PRO A 44 1.82 -8.73 -6.61
N MET A 45 2.58 -9.81 -6.76
CA MET A 45 3.84 -10.02 -6.06
C MET A 45 4.90 -10.50 -7.07
N SER A 46 6.08 -9.90 -7.03
CA SER A 46 7.26 -10.49 -7.67
C SER A 46 8.21 -11.02 -6.62
N THR A 47 8.69 -12.25 -6.84
CA THR A 47 9.63 -12.90 -5.94
C THR A 47 11.06 -12.85 -6.45
N TYR A 48 11.27 -12.91 -7.77
CA TYR A 48 12.60 -13.06 -8.38
C TYR A 48 13.03 -11.84 -9.21
N THR A 49 12.22 -10.79 -9.24
CA THR A 49 12.60 -9.53 -9.89
C THR A 49 13.37 -8.65 -8.89
N PRO A 50 14.50 -8.05 -9.30
CA PRO A 50 15.18 -7.02 -8.53
C PRO A 50 14.24 -5.89 -8.09
N GLY A 51 14.41 -5.43 -6.85
CA GLY A 51 13.50 -4.46 -6.23
C GLY A 51 13.43 -3.13 -7.01
N GLU A 52 14.55 -2.67 -7.57
CA GLU A 52 14.58 -1.45 -8.37
C GLU A 52 13.74 -1.55 -9.65
N LEU A 53 13.67 -2.73 -10.28
CA LEU A 53 12.87 -2.95 -11.47
C LEU A 53 11.38 -2.97 -11.14
N VAL A 54 11.00 -3.60 -10.02
CA VAL A 54 9.61 -3.57 -9.53
C VAL A 54 9.21 -2.13 -9.20
N MET A 55 10.09 -1.36 -8.56
CA MET A 55 9.84 0.05 -8.24
C MET A 55 9.73 0.91 -9.49
N THR A 56 10.55 0.67 -10.51
CA THR A 56 10.49 1.38 -11.80
C THR A 56 9.16 1.12 -12.50
N ALA A 57 8.73 -0.15 -12.57
CA ALA A 57 7.44 -0.51 -13.12
C ALA A 57 6.28 0.13 -12.35
N ALA A 58 6.35 0.13 -11.01
CA ALA A 58 5.35 0.79 -10.16
C ALA A 58 5.23 2.29 -10.48
N ARG A 59 6.38 2.99 -10.62
CA ARG A 59 6.39 4.42 -11.00
C ARG A 59 5.77 4.67 -12.38
N GLN A 60 6.10 3.84 -13.38
CA GLN A 60 5.54 3.96 -14.73
C GLN A 60 4.01 3.77 -14.76
N GLN A 61 3.47 3.01 -13.81
CA GLN A 61 2.02 2.80 -13.65
C GLN A 61 1.34 3.84 -12.74
N GLY A 62 2.07 4.87 -12.28
CA GLY A 62 1.54 5.89 -11.39
C GLY A 62 1.22 5.37 -9.98
N LEU A 63 1.82 4.25 -9.56
CA LEU A 63 1.63 3.69 -8.23
C LEU A 63 2.48 4.44 -7.18
N GLU A 64 1.94 4.51 -5.96
CA GLU A 64 2.58 5.17 -4.81
C GLU A 64 3.95 4.57 -4.46
N GLY A 65 4.14 3.27 -4.72
CA GLY A 65 5.38 2.57 -4.42
C GLY A 65 5.21 1.07 -4.28
N VAL A 66 6.18 0.44 -3.62
CA VAL A 66 6.23 -1.02 -3.39
C VAL A 66 6.38 -1.34 -1.91
N ALA A 67 5.80 -2.46 -1.50
CA ALA A 67 6.03 -3.06 -0.19
C ALA A 67 6.88 -4.32 -0.35
N ALA A 68 7.95 -4.44 0.43
CA ALA A 68 8.79 -5.63 0.48
C ALA A 68 8.59 -6.35 1.81
N ASN A 69 8.22 -7.62 1.75
CA ASN A 69 8.03 -8.47 2.93
C ASN A 69 9.11 -9.55 2.95
N ALA A 70 9.76 -9.74 4.11
CA ALA A 70 10.76 -10.79 4.27
C ALA A 70 10.10 -12.17 4.20
N ARG A 71 10.58 -13.03 3.28
CA ARG A 71 9.96 -14.32 2.93
C ARG A 71 9.69 -15.22 4.15
N GLY A 72 10.70 -15.40 4.99
CA GLY A 72 10.68 -16.31 6.13
C GLY A 72 10.02 -15.73 7.39
N ARG A 73 9.40 -14.55 7.32
CA ARG A 73 9.06 -13.80 8.53
C ARG A 73 7.57 -13.83 8.87
N ALA A 74 7.30 -14.03 10.15
CA ALA A 74 5.99 -13.82 10.76
C ALA A 74 5.56 -12.35 10.62
N THR A 75 4.25 -12.13 10.56
CA THR A 75 3.70 -10.76 10.59
C THR A 75 3.94 -10.16 11.97
N SER A 76 4.49 -8.94 11.99
CA SER A 76 4.66 -8.17 13.21
C SER A 76 3.59 -7.06 13.29
N PRO A 77 3.16 -6.68 14.51
CA PRO A 77 2.31 -5.50 14.70
C PRO A 77 2.94 -4.25 14.09
N ALA A 78 2.11 -3.24 13.80
CA ALA A 78 2.59 -1.97 13.25
C ALA A 78 3.68 -1.37 14.16
N GLY A 79 4.87 -1.11 13.59
CA GLY A 79 6.02 -0.57 14.31
C GLY A 79 6.99 -1.59 14.93
N GLY A 80 6.65 -2.89 14.91
CA GLY A 80 7.52 -3.94 15.44
C GLY A 80 8.69 -4.33 14.51
N PRO A 81 9.78 -4.91 15.06
CA PRO A 81 10.89 -5.42 14.26
C PRO A 81 10.39 -6.42 13.21
N GLY A 82 10.84 -6.22 11.97
CA GLY A 82 10.54 -6.95 10.73
C GLY A 82 9.09 -6.93 10.25
N ARG A 83 8.46 -5.78 10.44
CA ARG A 83 7.53 -5.23 9.47
C ARG A 83 8.17 -5.19 8.06
N GLY A 84 7.37 -5.44 7.02
CA GLY A 84 7.79 -5.18 5.64
C GLY A 84 8.20 -3.72 5.42
N SER A 85 9.22 -3.49 4.59
CA SER A 85 9.64 -2.14 4.21
C SER A 85 8.68 -1.58 3.14
N ARG A 86 8.45 -0.27 3.18
CA ARG A 86 7.68 0.45 2.17
C ARG A 86 8.61 1.42 1.48
N HIS A 87 8.65 1.36 0.15
CA HIS A 87 9.44 2.25 -0.68
C HIS A 87 8.47 3.08 -1.52
N ARG A 88 8.38 4.38 -1.22
CA ARG A 88 7.50 5.33 -1.91
C ARG A 88 8.21 5.96 -3.11
N SER A 89 7.45 6.30 -4.14
CA SER A 89 7.98 6.90 -5.36
C SER A 89 8.35 8.37 -5.20
N GLY A 90 7.84 9.05 -4.18
CA GLY A 90 8.18 10.43 -3.81
C GLY A 90 8.32 10.63 -2.31
N THR A 91 8.76 11.83 -1.93
CA THR A 91 8.90 12.26 -0.53
C THR A 91 7.53 12.72 -0.01
N PRO A 92 6.92 12.02 0.96
CA PRO A 92 5.70 12.52 1.58
C PRO A 92 6.03 13.81 2.36
N LEU A 93 5.17 14.81 2.21
CA LEU A 93 5.24 16.04 2.99
C LEU A 93 3.98 16.13 3.84
N GLU A 94 4.16 16.26 5.15
CA GLU A 94 3.09 16.62 6.07
C GLU A 94 3.06 18.14 6.19
N VAL A 95 1.89 18.73 6.01
CA VAL A 95 1.70 20.18 5.93
C VAL A 95 0.45 20.59 6.68
N ILE A 96 0.42 21.84 7.12
CA ILE A 96 -0.78 22.48 7.63
C ILE A 96 -1.43 23.24 6.48
N ILE A 97 -2.75 23.07 6.31
CA ILE A 97 -3.53 23.94 5.41
C ILE A 97 -3.78 25.25 6.17
N ALA A 98 -3.06 26.30 5.76
CA ALA A 98 -3.17 27.63 6.37
C ALA A 98 -4.35 28.43 5.81
N GLU A 99 -4.62 28.28 4.50
CA GLU A 99 -5.71 28.97 3.81
C GLU A 99 -6.16 28.15 2.58
N TRP A 100 -7.37 28.46 2.07
CA TRP A 100 -7.86 27.96 0.79
C TRP A 100 -8.59 29.05 0.02
N SER A 101 -8.57 28.97 -1.31
CA SER A 101 -9.32 29.87 -2.19
C SER A 101 -10.35 29.11 -3.05
N PRO A 102 -11.49 29.72 -3.41
CA PRO A 102 -12.46 29.10 -4.32
C PRO A 102 -11.92 28.94 -5.76
N SER A 103 -12.45 27.97 -6.49
CA SER A 103 -12.16 27.79 -7.91
C SER A 103 -12.83 28.89 -8.74
N THR A 104 -12.13 29.36 -9.78
CA THR A 104 -12.69 30.29 -10.78
C THR A 104 -13.58 29.59 -11.83
N GLY A 105 -13.48 28.26 -11.96
CA GLY A 105 -14.17 27.48 -13.00
C GLY A 105 -15.38 26.68 -12.52
N HIS A 106 -15.47 26.37 -11.23
CA HIS A 106 -16.56 25.56 -10.67
C HIS A 106 -17.07 26.15 -9.35
N PRO A 107 -18.34 26.59 -9.28
CA PRO A 107 -18.93 27.06 -8.03
C PRO A 107 -18.93 25.92 -7.01
N ASN A 108 -18.47 26.21 -5.80
CA ASN A 108 -18.28 25.26 -4.68
C ASN A 108 -17.07 24.30 -4.78
N ALA A 109 -16.15 24.49 -5.73
CA ALA A 109 -14.88 23.78 -5.75
C ALA A 109 -13.76 24.61 -5.11
N LEU A 110 -12.76 23.94 -4.53
CA LEU A 110 -11.49 24.55 -4.13
C LEU A 110 -10.66 24.88 -5.37
N GLY A 111 -10.04 26.06 -5.40
CA GLY A 111 -9.11 26.52 -6.44
C GLY A 111 -7.65 26.29 -6.05
N SER A 112 -7.27 26.67 -4.84
CA SER A 112 -5.91 26.48 -4.32
C SER A 112 -5.87 26.32 -2.81
N LEU A 113 -4.75 25.77 -2.32
CA LEU A 113 -4.42 25.65 -0.90
C LEU A 113 -3.10 26.37 -0.61
N LEU A 114 -3.08 27.19 0.45
CA LEU A 114 -1.85 27.72 1.03
C LEU A 114 -1.36 26.73 2.09
N LEU A 115 -0.15 26.23 1.92
CA LEU A 115 0.45 25.22 2.79
C LEU A 115 1.54 25.85 3.66
N ALA A 116 1.53 25.53 4.94
CA ALA A 116 2.62 25.84 5.86
C ALA A 116 3.40 24.55 6.21
N ALA A 117 4.73 24.65 6.24
CA ALA A 117 5.58 23.58 6.73
C ALA A 117 5.63 23.61 8.26
N HIS A 118 5.45 22.46 8.90
CA HIS A 118 5.67 22.32 10.33
C HIS A 118 7.12 21.91 10.59
N HIS A 119 7.91 22.82 11.19
CA HIS A 119 9.20 22.45 11.76
C HIS A 119 8.95 21.96 13.18
N GLY A 120 9.15 20.67 13.42
CA GLY A 120 9.09 20.06 14.75
C GLY A 120 10.26 20.44 15.63
#